data_AF-A0AAE3F531-F1
#
_entry.id   AF-A0AAE3F531-F1
#
_cell.length_a   1.000
_cell.length_b   1.000
_cell.length_c   1.000
_cell.angle_alpha   90.00
_cell.angle_beta   90.00
_cell.angle_gamma   90.00
#
_symmetry.space_group_name_H-M   'P 1'
#
loop_
_entity.id
_entity.type
_entity.pdbx_description
1 polymer ?
#
loop_
_entity_poly.entity_id
_entity_poly.type
_entity_poly.pdbx_seq_one_letter_code
_entity_poly.pdbx_strand_id
1 'polypeptide(L)'
;FRQSFSNWELLLIDDGSRDSSSALCDRLGAQDTRVRVWHKENGGVSSARNLGICKAEGEYLFFTDSDDTLFPDTLATLYQKAK
;
A
#
# COMPACT_ATOMS: atom_id res chain seq x y z
N PHE A 1 2.99 3.10 10.53
CA PHE A 1 2.25 4.04 9.67
C PHE A 1 1.93 5.31 10.45
N ARG A 2 2.40 6.50 10.02
CA ARG A 2 2.28 7.76 10.77
C ARG A 2 1.60 8.86 9.94
N GLN A 3 0.41 8.56 9.41
CA GLN A 3 -0.44 9.55 8.73
C GLN A 3 -1.46 10.15 9.71
N SER A 4 -1.76 11.45 9.58
CA SER A 4 -2.75 12.16 10.38
C SER A 4 -4.19 11.81 9.97
N PHE A 5 -4.40 11.49 8.69
CA PHE A 5 -5.62 10.86 8.21
C PHE A 5 -5.63 9.40 8.66
N SER A 6 -6.72 8.95 9.31
CA SER A 6 -6.79 7.61 9.93
C SER A 6 -7.58 6.59 9.11
N ASN A 7 -8.49 7.05 8.24
CA ASN A 7 -9.39 6.20 7.45
C ASN A 7 -8.75 5.78 6.12
N TRP A 8 -7.74 4.92 6.19
CA TRP A 8 -7.05 4.36 5.03
C TRP A 8 -6.83 2.86 5.19
N GLU A 9 -6.60 2.19 4.06
CA GLU A 9 -6.01 0.86 3.98
C GLU A 9 -4.68 0.94 3.22
N LEU A 10 -3.76 0.02 3.52
CA LEU A 10 -2.50 -0.12 2.80
C LEU A 10 -2.45 -1.52 2.19
N LEU A 11 -2.35 -1.56 0.87
CA LEU A 11 -2.17 -2.82 0.14
C LEU A 11 -0.71 -2.99 -0.22
N LEU A 12 -0.03 -3.95 0.40
CA LEU A 12 1.32 -4.36 0.04
C LEU A 12 1.24 -5.48 -0.99
N ILE A 13 1.63 -5.18 -2.23
CA ILE A 13 1.65 -6.14 -3.34
C ILE A 13 3.10 -6.56 -3.57
N ASP A 14 3.47 -7.73 -3.05
CA ASP A 14 4.78 -8.32 -3.29
C ASP A 14 4.78 -9.04 -4.66
N ASP A 15 5.47 -8.43 -5.63
CA ASP A 15 5.57 -8.91 -7.01
C ASP A 15 6.73 -9.90 -7.20
N GLY A 16 6.83 -10.89 -6.31
CA GLY A 16 7.83 -11.95 -6.38
C GLY A 16 9.23 -11.49 -6.00
N SER A 17 9.34 -10.73 -4.90
CA SER A 17 10.62 -10.32 -4.33
C SER A 17 11.50 -11.53 -3.98
N ARG A 18 12.82 -11.36 -4.13
CA ARG A 18 13.82 -12.41 -3.84
C ARG A 18 14.68 -12.13 -2.62
N ASP A 19 14.46 -10.98 -1.99
CA ASP A 19 15.11 -10.56 -0.76
C ASP A 19 14.14 -10.74 0.42
N SER A 20 14.38 -10.00 1.52
CA SER A 20 13.55 -10.07 2.72
C SER A 20 12.25 -9.26 2.64
N SER A 21 11.93 -8.66 1.49
CA SER A 21 10.75 -7.79 1.33
C SER A 21 9.43 -8.53 1.56
N SER A 22 9.31 -9.78 1.09
CA SER A 22 8.10 -10.60 1.31
C SER A 22 7.82 -10.79 2.80
N ALA A 23 8.85 -11.21 3.56
CA ALA A 23 8.73 -11.42 5.01
C ALA A 23 8.50 -10.11 5.77
N LEU A 24 9.05 -8.99 5.29
CA LEU A 24 8.75 -7.67 5.83
C LEU A 24 7.27 -7.32 5.62
N CYS A 25 6.71 -7.58 4.44
CA CYS A 25 5.29 -7.34 4.16
C CYS A 25 4.40 -8.12 5.12
N ASP A 26 4.65 -9.43 5.29
CA ASP A 26 3.90 -10.28 6.21
C ASP A 26 3.91 -9.74 7.65
N ARG A 27 5.10 -9.34 8.12
CA ARG A 27 5.24 -8.76 9.45
C ARG A 27 4.45 -7.46 9.59
N LEU A 28 4.46 -6.60 8.58
CA LEU A 28 3.70 -5.35 8.59
C LEU A 28 2.19 -5.60 8.56
N GLY A 29 1.73 -6.57 7.76
CA GLY A 29 0.32 -7.00 7.72
C GLY A 29 -0.17 -7.58 9.04
N ALA A 30 0.70 -8.29 9.78
CA ALA A 30 0.36 -8.81 11.11
C ALA A 30 0.32 -7.72 12.20
N GLN A 31 0.92 -6.55 11.98
CA GLN A 31 1.03 -5.48 12.98
C GLN A 31 -0.12 -4.47 12.96
N ASP A 32 -0.76 -4.26 11.82
CA ASP A 32 -1.84 -3.27 11.66
C ASP A 32 -2.93 -3.84 10.74
N THR A 33 -4.16 -3.96 11.25
CA THR A 33 -5.28 -4.57 10.52
C THR A 33 -5.70 -3.81 9.26
N ARG A 34 -5.24 -2.56 9.10
CA ARG A 34 -5.46 -1.78 7.87
C ARG A 34 -4.47 -2.15 6.76
N VAL A 35 -3.46 -2.96 7.06
CA VAL A 35 -2.43 -3.39 6.11
C VAL A 35 -2.75 -4.80 5.65
N ARG A 36 -2.91 -4.98 4.34
CA ARG A 36 -3.22 -6.26 3.72
C ARG A 36 -2.12 -6.58 2.71
N VAL A 37 -1.71 -7.84 2.68
CA VAL A 37 -0.56 -8.31 1.90
C VAL A 37 -1.05 -9.31 0.85
N TRP A 38 -0.54 -9.18 -0.37
CA TRP A 38 -0.69 -10.18 -1.42
C TRP A 38 0.66 -10.48 -2.05
N HIS A 39 0.95 -11.77 -2.21
CA HIS A 39 2.10 -12.26 -2.95
C HIS A 39 1.63 -12.75 -4.31
N LYS A 40 2.39 -12.43 -5.36
CA LYS A 40 2.19 -12.95 -6.71
C LYS A 40 3.53 -13.28 -7.35
N GLU A 41 3.48 -14.08 -8.41
CA GLU A 41 4.64 -14.24 -9.28
C GLU A 41 4.99 -12.91 -9.97
N ASN A 42 6.27 -12.62 -10.17
CA ASN A 42 6.74 -11.35 -10.76
C ASN A 42 6.09 -11.11 -12.13
N GLY A 43 5.36 -10.00 -12.25
CA GLY A 43 4.72 -9.54 -13.50
C GLY A 43 5.01 -8.07 -13.82
N GLY A 44 5.91 -7.43 -13.09
CA GLY A 44 6.23 -6.02 -13.18
C GLY A 44 5.24 -5.10 -12.46
N VAL A 45 5.66 -3.85 -12.27
CA VAL A 45 4.94 -2.83 -11.49
C VAL A 45 3.49 -2.62 -11.92
N SER A 46 3.20 -2.66 -13.23
CA SER A 46 1.83 -2.51 -13.73
C SER A 46 0.94 -3.69 -13.32
N SER A 47 1.49 -4.92 -13.33
CA SER A 47 0.77 -6.10 -12.85
C SER A 47 0.47 -6.01 -11.36
N ALA A 48 1.44 -5.54 -10.57
CA ALA A 48 1.26 -5.33 -9.13
C ALA A 48 0.21 -4.26 -8.82
N ARG A 49 0.28 -3.08 -9.48
CA ARG A 49 -0.71 -2.01 -9.31
C ARG A 49 -2.12 -2.45 -9.72
N ASN A 50 -2.25 -3.21 -10.82
CA ASN A 50 -3.54 -3.75 -11.26
C ASN A 50 -4.14 -4.71 -10.23
N LEU A 51 -3.33 -5.58 -9.61
CA LEU A 51 -3.82 -6.42 -8.51
C LEU A 51 -4.27 -5.55 -7.32
N GLY A 52 -3.50 -4.53 -6.96
CA GLY A 52 -3.88 -3.57 -5.92
C GLY A 52 -5.23 -2.90 -6.19
N ILE A 53 -5.46 -2.41 -7.41
CA ILE A 53 -6.74 -1.81 -7.82
C ILE A 53 -7.90 -2.80 -7.65
N CYS A 54 -7.73 -4.06 -8.06
CA CYS A 54 -8.77 -5.08 -7.93
C CYS A 54 -9.05 -5.49 -6.48
N LYS A 55 -8.16 -5.18 -5.53
CA LYS A 55 -8.28 -5.56 -4.12
C LYS A 55 -8.67 -4.40 -3.20
N ALA A 56 -8.53 -3.17 -3.68
CA ALA A 56 -8.88 -1.98 -2.94
C ALA A 56 -10.38 -1.88 -2.69
N GLU A 57 -10.73 -1.43 -1.49
CA GLU A 57 -12.10 -1.23 -1.01
C GLU A 57 -12.38 0.27 -0.73
N GLY A 58 -11.34 1.11 -0.70
CA GLY A 58 -11.45 2.56 -0.55
C GLY A 58 -12.04 3.29 -1.77
N GLU A 59 -12.67 4.45 -1.51
CA GLU A 59 -13.25 5.34 -2.54
C GLU A 59 -12.19 6.03 -3.41
N TYR A 60 -11.02 6.31 -2.83
CA TYR A 60 -9.90 6.96 -3.50
C TYR A 60 -8.68 6.03 -3.52
N LEU A 61 -7.93 6.07 -4.61
CA LEU A 61 -6.67 5.35 -4.76
C LEU A 61 -5.49 6.31 -4.71
N PHE A 62 -4.47 5.94 -3.96
CA PHE A 62 -3.18 6.61 -3.91
C PHE A 62 -2.08 5.57 -4.07
N PHE A 63 -1.18 5.80 -5.02
CA PHE A 63 -0.03 4.94 -5.27
C PHE A 63 1.22 5.61 -4.72
N THR A 64 2.04 4.84 -4.02
CA THR A 64 3.38 5.24 -3.57
C THR A 64 4.36 4.15 -3.96
N ASP A 65 5.56 4.54 -4.35
CA ASP A 65 6.64 3.58 -4.57
C ASP A 65 7.25 3.19 -3.22
N SER A 66 7.81 1.99 -3.12
CA SER A 66 8.27 1.39 -1.87
C SER A 66 9.56 2.03 -1.32
N ASP A 67 10.25 2.79 -2.14
CA ASP A 67 11.44 3.57 -1.82
C ASP A 67 11.12 5.03 -1.41
N ASP A 68 9.84 5.41 -1.41
CA ASP A 68 9.39 6.73 -0.98
C ASP A 68 8.94 6.76 0.49
N THR A 69 8.99 7.95 1.08
CA THR A 69 8.41 8.24 2.39
C THR A 69 7.48 9.45 2.31
N LEU A 70 6.27 9.30 2.84
CA LEU A 70 5.27 10.36 2.86
C LEU A 70 5.40 11.23 4.11
N PHE A 71 5.14 12.53 3.97
CA PHE A 71 4.95 13.41 5.13
C PHE A 71 3.68 13.02 5.90
N PRO A 72 3.64 13.23 7.23
CA PRO A 72 2.50 12.77 8.06
C PRO A 72 1.12 13.29 7.64
N ASP A 73 1.04 14.39 6.92
CA ASP A 73 -0.18 15.07 6.49
C ASP A 73 -0.53 14.85 5.00
N THR A 74 0.23 14.03 4.28
CA THR A 74 0.05 13.81 2.83
C THR A 74 -1.36 13.31 2.51
N LEU A 75 -1.82 12.23 3.15
CA LEU A 75 -3.15 11.66 2.85
C LEU A 75 -4.29 12.63 3.23
N ALA A 76 -4.16 13.34 4.35
CA ALA A 76 -5.16 14.33 4.76
C ALA A 76 -5.26 15.46 3.74
N THR A 77 -4.12 15.97 3.28
CA THR A 77 -4.05 17.06 2.29
C THR A 77 -4.66 16.65 0.96
N LEU A 78 -4.34 15.45 0.46
CA LEU A 78 -4.89 14.95 -0.80
C LEU A 78 -6.40 14.71 -0.70
N TYR A 79 -6.87 14.11 0.39
CA TYR A 79 -8.29 13.86 0.61
C TYR A 79 -9.11 15.16 0.63
N GLN A 80 -8.64 16.20 1.34
CA GLN A 80 -9.34 17.49 1.38
C GLN A 80 -9.41 18.20 0.02
N LYS A 81 -8.47 17.93 -0.89
CA LYS A 81 -8.46 18.51 -2.24
C LYS A 81 -9.30 17.73 -3.25
N ALA A 82 -9.53 16.44 -3.00
CA ALA A 82 -10.24 15.56 -3.90
C ALA A 82 -11.75 15.45 -3.59
N LYS A 83 -12.15 15.83 -2.37
CA LYS A 83 -13.54 16.00 -1.96
C LYS A 83 -14.13 17.28 -2.54
#